data_AF-A0A1H1DTJ1-F1
#
_entry.id   AF-A0A1H1DTJ1-F1
#
_cell.length_a   1.000
_cell.length_b   1.000
_cell.length_c   1.000
_cell.angle_alpha   90.00
_cell.angle_beta   90.00
_cell.angle_gamma   90.00
#
_symmetry.space_group_name_H-M   'P 1'
#
loop_
_entity.id
_entity.type
_entity.pdbx_description
1 polymer ?
#
loop_
_entity_poly.entity_id
_entity_poly.type
_entity_poly.pdbx_seq_one_letter_code
_entity_poly.pdbx_strand_id
1 'polypeptide(L)'
;MSTPPALSASWLVRTLDSAAFAQSFAHAAIAAVFAEHLVERTAGRVTWLTVIAGLCILGAGVLLVRRREFTLVRLVPSTLVFFLGWALASVTWTTDVSGTVGGWLALAGIAFLAVVIANTRDTLQTVRALADVFRVLLALSLALELLSGVFLDMPFTFLGIEGDIAAFGPVQGIFGTRNALGFIAVLALITFYIEWRTVSVRTGVSLFSAVLAAFLAALSDSPTVLVLAVATAIATAALGLVRRTPRSLRGTVQTVLGATVVAGAMVGYLLRERIIAWIGAGTDFSIRAELWDRIASFVRVEPVRGWGWFGSWSRTDFPFNAINFALGDRHASALNAYVDVALQLGWIGLLIFIAFCGLALGRAWLVASERRSILYAWTPLILVTVLVDALFESFPLHGSGWFVLVLCALRAAQSKSWRERIREVGRPAAPAAGGPDDTATGTHGIAR
;
A
#
# COMPACT_ATOMS: atom_id res chain seq x y z
N MET A 1 -7.17 50.07 22.60
CA MET A 1 -6.11 49.24 21.99
C MET A 1 -6.71 48.53 20.80
N SER A 2 -6.42 49.06 19.61
CA SER A 2 -6.81 48.49 18.32
C SER A 2 -6.17 47.13 18.14
N THR A 3 -6.99 46.09 18.01
CA THR A 3 -6.56 44.81 17.43
C THR A 3 -5.93 45.11 16.06
N PRO A 4 -4.68 44.72 15.80
CA PRO A 4 -4.11 44.90 14.47
C PRO A 4 -4.94 44.09 13.46
N PRO A 5 -5.12 44.59 12.23
CA PRO A 5 -5.82 43.84 11.19
C PRO A 5 -5.07 42.52 10.99
N ALA A 6 -5.81 41.40 11.09
CA ALA A 6 -5.29 40.10 10.69
C ALA A 6 -4.79 40.26 9.25
N LEU A 7 -3.46 40.29 9.08
CA LEU A 7 -2.81 40.32 7.78
C LEU A 7 -3.48 39.25 6.94
N SER A 8 -4.17 39.68 5.88
CA SER A 8 -4.94 38.80 5.02
C SER A 8 -4.02 37.65 4.60
N ALA A 9 -4.38 36.42 4.97
CA ALA A 9 -3.70 35.26 4.44
C ALA A 9 -3.71 35.41 2.92
N SER A 10 -2.52 35.47 2.29
CA SER A 10 -2.39 35.68 0.86
C SER A 10 -3.29 34.69 0.12
N TRP A 11 -3.78 35.05 -1.08
CA TRP A 11 -4.67 34.17 -1.86
C TRP A 11 -4.11 32.73 -1.96
N LEU A 12 -2.78 32.61 -2.07
CA LEU A 12 -2.07 31.34 -2.09
C LEU A 12 -2.27 30.51 -0.81
N VAL A 13 -2.18 31.12 0.38
CA VAL A 13 -2.43 30.45 1.65
C VAL A 13 -3.88 29.97 1.74
N ARG A 14 -4.85 30.79 1.33
CA ARG A 14 -6.27 30.40 1.32
C ARG A 14 -6.54 29.24 0.36
N THR A 15 -5.92 29.23 -0.82
CA THR A 15 -6.05 28.15 -1.78
C THR A 15 -5.46 26.85 -1.23
N LEU A 16 -4.24 26.89 -0.69
CA LEU A 16 -3.58 25.71 -0.11
C LEU A 16 -4.31 25.16 1.12
N ASP A 17 -5.00 26.01 1.88
CA ASP A 17 -5.81 25.59 3.02
C ASP A 17 -7.20 25.05 2.63
N SER A 18 -7.61 25.20 1.36
CA SER A 18 -8.95 24.80 0.94
C SER A 18 -9.12 23.28 0.84
N ALA A 19 -10.30 22.78 1.22
CA ALA A 19 -10.66 21.36 1.05
C ALA A 19 -10.70 20.94 -0.44
N ALA A 20 -11.05 21.88 -1.33
CA ALA A 20 -11.05 21.65 -2.78
C ALA A 20 -9.63 21.41 -3.31
N PHE A 21 -8.64 22.20 -2.87
CA PHE A 21 -7.25 21.97 -3.25
C PHE A 21 -6.74 20.63 -2.73
N ALA A 22 -7.00 20.29 -1.46
CA ALA A 22 -6.61 18.99 -0.90
C ALA A 22 -7.23 17.81 -1.66
N GLN A 23 -8.48 17.96 -2.14
CA GLN A 23 -9.12 16.96 -3.00
C GLN A 23 -8.44 16.85 -4.36
N SER A 24 -8.24 17.96 -5.08
CA SER A 24 -7.60 17.96 -6.39
C SER A 24 -6.16 17.45 -6.31
N PHE A 25 -5.42 17.84 -5.28
CA PHE A 25 -4.08 17.35 -4.99
C PHE A 25 -4.06 15.83 -4.81
N ALA A 26 -4.98 15.27 -4.01
CA ALA A 26 -5.05 13.84 -3.80
C ALA A 26 -5.32 13.08 -5.11
N HIS A 27 -6.24 13.56 -5.95
CA HIS A 27 -6.51 12.92 -7.25
C HIS A 27 -5.29 13.01 -8.18
N ALA A 28 -4.67 14.19 -8.30
CA ALA A 28 -3.52 14.40 -9.15
C ALA A 28 -2.32 13.54 -8.72
N ALA A 29 -2.04 13.48 -7.42
CA ALA A 29 -0.95 12.68 -6.89
C ALA A 29 -1.21 11.17 -7.02
N ILE A 30 -2.41 10.69 -6.71
CA ILE A 30 -2.78 9.28 -6.93
C ILE A 30 -2.68 8.95 -8.43
N ALA A 31 -3.25 9.77 -9.32
CA ALA A 31 -3.18 9.54 -10.75
C ALA A 31 -1.73 9.52 -11.27
N ALA A 32 -0.89 10.48 -10.86
CA ALA A 32 0.51 10.53 -11.28
C ALA A 32 1.31 9.30 -10.83
N VAL A 33 1.07 8.80 -9.61
CA VAL A 33 1.76 7.62 -9.08
C VAL A 33 1.28 6.34 -9.78
N PHE A 34 -0.02 6.16 -9.97
CA PHE A 34 -0.56 4.94 -10.59
C PHE A 34 -0.43 4.92 -12.12
N ALA A 35 -0.26 6.07 -12.77
CA ALA A 35 0.00 6.18 -14.20
C ALA A 35 1.49 6.29 -14.54
N GLU A 36 2.40 5.87 -13.63
CA GLU A 36 3.85 5.93 -13.81
C GLU A 36 4.28 5.39 -15.18
N HIS A 37 3.99 4.12 -15.48
CA HIS A 37 4.36 3.50 -16.75
C HIS A 37 3.78 4.25 -17.96
N LEU A 38 2.51 4.65 -17.91
CA LEU A 38 1.86 5.40 -18.99
C LEU A 38 2.60 6.72 -19.28
N VAL A 39 2.89 7.51 -18.24
CA VAL A 39 3.56 8.80 -18.38
C VAL A 39 5.02 8.64 -18.80
N GLU A 40 5.74 7.67 -18.23
CA GLU A 40 7.12 7.39 -18.61
C GLU A 40 7.24 6.98 -20.09
N ARG A 41 6.30 6.17 -20.58
CA ARG A 41 6.31 5.69 -21.96
C ARG A 41 5.80 6.70 -22.99
N THR A 42 4.94 7.63 -22.58
CA THR A 42 4.38 8.65 -23.50
C THR A 42 5.14 9.97 -23.49
N ALA A 43 5.59 10.42 -22.32
CA ALA A 43 6.21 11.73 -22.12
C ALA A 43 7.63 11.65 -21.55
N GLY A 44 8.11 10.46 -21.19
CA GLY A 44 9.47 10.24 -20.69
C GLY A 44 9.60 10.29 -19.17
N ARG A 45 10.62 9.60 -18.66
CA ARG A 45 10.93 9.50 -17.22
C ARG A 45 11.17 10.85 -16.54
N VAL A 46 11.84 11.79 -17.23
CA VAL A 46 12.11 13.14 -16.70
C VAL A 46 10.80 13.89 -16.45
N THR A 47 9.82 13.74 -17.35
CA THR A 47 8.50 14.37 -17.20
C THR A 47 7.79 13.82 -15.96
N TRP A 48 7.76 12.50 -15.80
CA TRP A 48 7.15 11.88 -14.62
C TRP A 48 7.82 12.34 -13.31
N LEU A 49 9.17 12.34 -13.25
CA LEU A 49 9.92 12.84 -12.10
C LEU A 49 9.60 14.31 -11.80
N THR A 50 9.47 15.15 -12.83
CA THR A 50 9.11 16.57 -12.68
C THR A 50 7.71 16.74 -12.10
N VAL A 51 6.74 15.93 -12.56
CA VAL A 51 5.37 15.92 -12.01
C VAL A 51 5.38 15.52 -10.54
N ILE A 52 6.08 14.44 -10.17
CA ILE A 52 6.18 13.98 -8.78
C ILE A 52 6.87 15.02 -7.91
N ALA A 53 7.97 15.62 -8.38
CA ALA A 53 8.67 16.69 -7.65
C ALA A 53 7.78 17.93 -7.45
N GLY A 54 7.05 18.35 -8.48
CA GLY A 54 6.08 19.45 -8.40
C GLY A 54 4.97 19.17 -7.38
N LEU A 55 4.43 17.95 -7.37
CA LEU A 55 3.45 17.52 -6.37
C LEU A 55 4.06 17.47 -4.96
N CYS A 56 5.32 17.07 -4.80
CA CYS A 56 5.99 17.12 -3.50
C CYS A 56 6.14 18.57 -3.01
N ILE A 57 6.49 19.51 -3.88
CA ILE A 57 6.58 20.95 -3.54
C ILE A 57 5.21 21.49 -3.11
N LEU A 58 4.15 21.18 -3.87
CA LEU A 58 2.78 21.58 -3.51
C LEU A 58 2.33 20.96 -2.18
N GLY A 59 2.60 19.66 -1.98
CA GLY A 59 2.30 18.96 -0.74
C GLY A 59 3.04 19.53 0.47
N ALA A 60 4.31 19.93 0.30
CA ALA A 60 5.07 20.64 1.33
C ALA A 60 4.44 22.00 1.65
N GLY A 61 3.97 22.73 0.64
CA GLY A 61 3.18 23.96 0.82
C GLY A 61 1.94 23.74 1.68
N VAL A 62 1.16 22.67 1.42
CA VAL A 62 -0.02 22.31 2.22
C VAL A 62 0.35 22.02 3.68
N LEU A 63 1.39 21.22 3.91
CA LEU A 63 1.83 20.90 5.27
C LEU A 63 2.36 22.13 6.02
N LEU A 64 3.04 23.05 5.33
CA LEU A 64 3.55 24.30 5.91
C LEU A 64 2.42 25.25 6.31
N VAL A 65 1.39 25.38 5.48
CA VAL A 65 0.20 26.20 5.80
C VAL A 65 -0.54 25.62 7.00
N ARG A 66 -0.71 24.30 7.04
CA ARG A 66 -1.41 23.57 8.11
C ARG A 66 -0.52 23.11 9.26
N ARG A 67 0.70 23.65 9.38
CA ARG A 67 1.71 23.21 10.37
C ARG A 67 1.25 23.25 11.82
N ARG A 68 0.25 24.08 12.15
CA ARG A 68 -0.30 24.21 13.51
C ARG A 68 -1.22 23.04 13.89
N GLU A 69 -1.75 22.32 12.90
CA GLU A 69 -2.64 21.18 13.10
C GLU A 69 -1.86 19.88 13.34
N PHE A 70 -0.57 19.85 12.98
CA PHE A 70 0.23 18.64 12.99
C PHE A 70 1.32 18.66 14.05
N THR A 71 1.49 17.53 14.74
CA THR A 71 2.70 17.25 15.51
C THR A 71 3.61 16.36 14.67
N LEU A 72 4.88 16.73 14.48
CA LEU A 72 5.87 15.96 13.71
C LEU A 72 5.92 14.47 14.09
N VAL A 73 5.83 14.17 15.38
CA VAL A 73 5.85 12.80 15.92
C VAL A 73 4.60 11.97 15.54
N ARG A 74 3.50 12.64 15.17
CA ARG A 74 2.25 11.99 14.71
C ARG A 74 2.13 11.94 13.19
N LEU A 75 3.00 12.67 12.47
CA LEU A 75 2.92 12.87 11.03
C LEU A 75 3.35 11.63 10.25
N VAL A 76 4.38 10.93 10.75
CA VAL A 76 4.99 9.76 10.10
C VAL A 76 5.22 8.63 11.11
N PRO A 77 4.89 7.36 10.81
CA PRO A 77 5.22 6.23 11.68
C PRO A 77 6.73 6.11 11.85
N SER A 78 7.21 5.93 13.08
CA SER A 78 8.65 5.80 13.36
C SER A 78 9.30 4.67 12.56
N THR A 79 8.58 3.57 12.32
CA THR A 79 9.05 2.44 11.52
C THR A 79 9.35 2.81 10.06
N LEU A 80 8.54 3.69 9.46
CA LEU A 80 8.80 4.21 8.12
C LEU A 80 10.05 5.09 8.10
N VAL A 81 10.21 5.95 9.12
CA VAL A 81 11.41 6.79 9.26
C VAL A 81 12.66 5.94 9.43
N PHE A 82 12.61 4.85 10.22
CA PHE A 82 13.72 3.93 10.36
C PHE A 82 14.08 3.24 9.04
N PHE A 83 13.09 2.78 8.27
CA PHE A 83 13.35 2.18 6.96
C PHE A 83 13.98 3.17 5.97
N LEU A 84 13.41 4.37 5.85
CA LEU A 84 13.96 5.44 4.99
C LEU A 84 15.35 5.90 5.47
N GLY A 85 15.57 5.97 6.77
CA GLY A 85 16.86 6.33 7.37
C GLY A 85 17.93 5.28 7.10
N TRP A 86 17.59 3.99 7.22
CA TRP A 86 18.50 2.89 6.87
C TRP A 86 18.81 2.87 5.37
N ALA A 87 17.80 3.09 4.52
CA ALA A 87 17.99 3.22 3.08
C ALA A 87 18.92 4.39 2.73
N LEU A 88 18.79 5.54 3.41
CA LEU A 88 19.69 6.68 3.22
C LEU A 88 21.12 6.38 3.72
N ALA A 89 21.24 5.71 4.86
CA ALA A 89 22.54 5.35 5.42
C ALA A 89 23.36 4.49 4.45
N SER A 90 22.68 3.72 3.58
CA SER A 90 23.31 2.89 2.56
C SER A 90 24.16 3.64 1.53
N VAL A 91 23.99 4.96 1.42
CA VAL A 91 24.89 5.85 0.67
C VAL A 91 26.34 5.74 1.14
N THR A 92 26.59 5.35 2.40
CA THR A 92 27.95 5.27 2.95
C THR A 92 28.72 4.01 2.56
N TRP A 93 28.05 2.98 2.04
CA TRP A 93 28.69 1.72 1.61
C TRP A 93 28.30 1.25 0.21
N THR A 94 27.45 1.99 -0.51
CA THR A 94 27.05 1.68 -1.88
C THR A 94 28.21 1.81 -2.88
N THR A 95 28.12 1.08 -3.99
CA THR A 95 29.04 1.18 -5.13
C THR A 95 28.79 2.43 -5.99
N ASP A 96 27.56 2.92 -6.04
CA ASP A 96 27.19 4.13 -6.77
C ASP A 96 26.28 5.02 -5.90
N VAL A 97 26.87 6.12 -5.43
CA VAL A 97 26.23 7.13 -4.60
C VAL A 97 25.10 7.82 -5.36
N SER A 98 25.28 8.09 -6.65
CA SER A 98 24.32 8.86 -7.43
C SER A 98 23.02 8.07 -7.66
N GLY A 99 23.14 6.81 -8.06
CA GLY A 99 22.02 5.87 -8.16
C GLY A 99 21.33 5.64 -6.82
N THR A 100 22.10 5.54 -5.74
CA THR A 100 21.53 5.33 -4.39
C THR A 100 20.73 6.54 -3.92
N VAL A 101 21.26 7.75 -4.08
CA VAL A 101 20.54 8.99 -3.75
C VAL A 101 19.30 9.14 -4.64
N GLY A 102 19.40 8.83 -5.94
CA GLY A 102 18.25 8.86 -6.86
C GLY A 102 17.15 7.88 -6.46
N GLY A 103 17.50 6.63 -6.17
CA GLY A 103 16.59 5.59 -5.70
C GLY A 103 15.94 5.94 -4.35
N TRP A 104 16.72 6.54 -3.45
CA TRP A 104 16.21 7.02 -2.17
C TRP A 104 15.24 8.20 -2.35
N LEU A 105 15.55 9.16 -3.21
CA LEU A 105 14.67 10.29 -3.51
C LEU A 105 13.34 9.84 -4.13
N ALA A 106 13.36 8.84 -5.02
CA ALA A 106 12.15 8.25 -5.56
C ALA A 106 11.30 7.60 -4.44
N LEU A 107 11.92 6.79 -3.58
CA LEU A 107 11.25 6.14 -2.45
C LEU A 107 10.67 7.18 -1.47
N ALA A 108 11.46 8.18 -1.10
CA ALA A 108 11.09 9.24 -0.15
C ALA A 108 10.02 10.17 -0.72
N GLY A 109 10.09 10.54 -2.00
CA GLY A 109 9.11 11.40 -2.67
C GLY A 109 7.73 10.76 -2.73
N ILE A 110 7.66 9.48 -3.12
CA ILE A 110 6.39 8.73 -3.15
C ILE A 110 5.83 8.52 -1.73
N ALA A 111 6.70 8.18 -0.76
CA ALA A 111 6.29 8.09 0.63
C ALA A 111 5.74 9.43 1.15
N PHE A 112 6.38 10.54 0.80
CA PHE A 112 5.96 11.88 1.17
C PHE A 112 4.57 12.22 0.63
N LEU A 113 4.28 11.92 -0.64
CA LEU A 113 2.93 12.13 -1.19
C LEU A 113 1.86 11.34 -0.43
N ALA A 114 2.15 10.08 -0.08
CA ALA A 114 1.27 9.27 0.74
C ALA A 114 1.08 9.86 2.15
N VAL A 115 2.14 10.40 2.78
CA VAL A 115 2.07 11.14 4.06
C VAL A 115 1.16 12.36 3.95
N VAL A 116 1.32 13.19 2.90
CA VAL A 116 0.48 14.38 2.71
C VAL A 116 -0.99 13.98 2.57
N ILE A 117 -1.31 12.98 1.74
CA ILE A 117 -2.69 12.54 1.52
C ILE A 117 -3.29 11.91 2.79
N ALA A 118 -2.52 11.10 3.52
CA ALA A 118 -2.99 10.48 4.76
C ALA A 118 -3.31 11.50 5.86
N ASN A 119 -2.63 12.65 5.89
CA ASN A 119 -2.86 13.70 6.89
C ASN A 119 -3.88 14.76 6.46
N THR A 120 -4.14 14.91 5.15
CA THR A 120 -5.05 15.95 4.62
C THR A 120 -6.44 15.45 4.27
N ARG A 121 -6.60 14.13 4.04
CA ARG A 121 -7.86 13.50 3.67
C ARG A 121 -8.27 12.48 4.71
N ASP A 122 -9.57 12.21 4.84
CA ASP A 122 -10.08 11.09 5.63
C ASP A 122 -9.97 9.77 4.87
N THR A 123 -10.07 8.63 5.57
CA THR A 123 -10.03 7.29 4.94
C THR A 123 -11.08 7.15 3.85
N LEU A 124 -12.31 7.61 4.07
CA LEU A 124 -13.37 7.53 3.07
C LEU A 124 -13.04 8.38 1.83
N GLN A 125 -12.50 9.58 2.04
CA GLN A 125 -12.11 10.49 0.96
C GLN A 125 -10.94 9.94 0.14
N THR A 126 -9.99 9.26 0.79
CA THR A 126 -8.89 8.55 0.12
C THR A 126 -9.39 7.35 -0.68
N VAL A 127 -10.30 6.54 -0.11
CA VAL A 127 -10.92 5.40 -0.81
C VAL A 127 -11.64 5.88 -2.07
N ARG A 128 -12.42 6.98 -1.99
CA ARG A 128 -13.09 7.59 -3.14
C ARG A 128 -12.11 8.09 -4.19
N ALA A 129 -11.07 8.83 -3.79
CA ALA A 129 -10.06 9.33 -4.73
C ALA A 129 -9.34 8.18 -5.45
N LEU A 130 -9.00 7.09 -4.73
CA LEU A 130 -8.45 5.87 -5.34
C LEU A 130 -9.45 5.22 -6.29
N ALA A 131 -10.71 5.07 -5.90
CA ALA A 131 -11.75 4.49 -6.74
C ALA A 131 -11.94 5.28 -8.04
N ASP A 132 -12.02 6.61 -7.95
CA ASP A 132 -12.17 7.49 -9.11
C ASP A 132 -10.99 7.36 -10.07
N VAL A 133 -9.75 7.35 -9.56
CA VAL A 133 -8.56 7.15 -10.38
C VAL A 133 -8.54 5.74 -10.99
N PHE A 134 -8.77 4.69 -10.20
CA PHE A 134 -8.79 3.31 -10.70
C PHE A 134 -9.81 3.11 -11.81
N ARG A 135 -11.01 3.69 -11.67
CA ARG A 135 -12.05 3.62 -12.69
C ARG A 135 -11.57 4.17 -14.02
N VAL A 136 -10.90 5.32 -14.01
CA VAL A 136 -10.34 5.95 -15.22
C VAL A 136 -9.20 5.11 -15.79
N LEU A 137 -8.24 4.68 -14.97
CA LEU A 137 -7.07 3.94 -15.44
C LEU A 137 -7.43 2.55 -15.99
N LEU A 138 -8.38 1.84 -15.35
CA LEU A 138 -8.87 0.55 -15.82
C LEU A 138 -9.72 0.70 -17.09
N ALA A 139 -10.58 1.72 -17.17
CA ALA A 139 -11.35 1.98 -18.38
C ALA A 139 -10.44 2.34 -19.56
N LEU A 140 -9.41 3.16 -19.32
CA LEU A 140 -8.39 3.50 -20.30
C LEU A 140 -7.59 2.27 -20.73
N SER A 141 -7.23 1.40 -19.79
CA SER A 141 -6.55 0.13 -20.09
C SER A 141 -7.37 -0.74 -21.03
N LEU A 142 -8.64 -0.98 -20.70
CA LEU A 142 -9.53 -1.77 -21.56
C LEU A 142 -9.73 -1.11 -22.93
N ALA A 143 -9.88 0.21 -22.97
CA ALA A 143 -10.06 0.95 -24.23
C ALA A 143 -8.84 0.82 -25.15
N LEU A 144 -7.62 0.94 -24.61
CA LEU A 144 -6.39 0.82 -25.39
C LEU A 144 -6.12 -0.61 -25.84
N GLU A 145 -6.47 -1.59 -25.02
CA GLU A 145 -6.36 -3.02 -25.36
C GLU A 145 -7.34 -3.40 -26.48
N LEU A 146 -8.59 -2.94 -26.40
CA LEU A 146 -9.56 -3.09 -27.48
C LEU A 146 -9.12 -2.36 -28.75
N LEU A 147 -8.58 -1.14 -28.62
CA LEU A 147 -8.08 -0.37 -29.75
C LEU A 147 -6.92 -1.10 -30.45
N SER A 148 -5.95 -1.58 -29.68
CA SER A 148 -4.78 -2.29 -30.17
C SER A 148 -5.16 -3.64 -30.80
N GLY A 149 -5.96 -4.45 -30.11
CA GLY A 149 -6.21 -5.85 -30.49
C GLY A 149 -7.43 -6.12 -31.35
N VAL A 150 -8.48 -5.30 -31.27
CA VAL A 150 -9.73 -5.53 -32.02
C VAL A 150 -9.85 -4.58 -33.20
N PHE A 151 -9.56 -3.29 -32.98
CA PHE A 151 -9.82 -2.27 -33.98
C PHE A 151 -8.65 -2.03 -34.94
N LEU A 152 -7.42 -2.07 -34.45
CA LEU A 152 -6.22 -1.81 -35.24
C LEU A 152 -5.41 -3.07 -35.57
N ASP A 153 -5.62 -4.17 -34.84
CA ASP A 153 -4.88 -5.43 -34.98
C ASP A 153 -3.35 -5.23 -34.99
N MET A 154 -2.87 -4.35 -34.10
CA MET A 154 -1.46 -4.01 -33.99
C MET A 154 -1.05 -3.75 -32.53
N PRO A 155 0.13 -4.25 -32.09
CA PRO A 155 0.62 -4.02 -30.73
C PRO A 155 1.04 -2.56 -30.52
N PHE A 156 0.68 -1.98 -29.37
CA PHE A 156 1.27 -0.72 -28.91
C PHE A 156 2.53 -0.99 -28.10
N THR A 157 3.61 -1.34 -28.81
CA THR A 157 4.91 -1.72 -28.22
C THR A 157 5.50 -0.65 -27.30
N PHE A 158 5.24 0.64 -27.57
CA PHE A 158 5.70 1.72 -26.70
C PHE A 158 5.03 1.69 -25.32
N LEU A 159 3.78 1.22 -25.21
CA LEU A 159 3.06 1.01 -23.94
C LEU A 159 3.25 -0.40 -23.37
N GLY A 160 3.82 -1.33 -24.13
CA GLY A 160 3.88 -2.75 -23.75
C GLY A 160 2.50 -3.42 -23.79
N ILE A 161 1.61 -2.96 -24.68
CA ILE A 161 0.33 -3.61 -24.97
C ILE A 161 0.53 -4.50 -26.19
N GLU A 162 0.26 -5.79 -26.03
CA GLU A 162 0.42 -6.79 -27.09
C GLU A 162 -0.76 -6.80 -28.06
N GLY A 163 -1.96 -6.44 -27.59
CA GLY A 163 -3.17 -6.44 -28.42
C GLY A 163 -3.80 -7.83 -28.58
N ASP A 164 -3.49 -8.78 -27.70
CA ASP A 164 -3.98 -10.16 -27.82
C ASP A 164 -5.42 -10.36 -27.32
N ILE A 165 -6.14 -9.29 -26.96
CA ILE A 165 -7.49 -9.38 -26.39
C ILE A 165 -8.49 -10.09 -27.33
N ALA A 166 -8.34 -9.93 -28.66
CA ALA A 166 -9.19 -10.58 -29.65
C ALA A 166 -8.96 -12.10 -29.71
N ALA A 167 -7.74 -12.54 -29.41
CA ALA A 167 -7.36 -13.94 -29.31
C ALA A 167 -7.61 -14.54 -27.91
N PHE A 168 -8.25 -13.79 -27.00
CA PHE A 168 -8.38 -14.12 -25.58
C PHE A 168 -7.03 -14.36 -24.88
N GLY A 169 -5.97 -13.68 -25.34
CA GLY A 169 -4.66 -13.67 -24.70
C GLY A 169 -4.60 -12.76 -23.47
N PRO A 170 -3.47 -12.78 -22.74
CA PRO A 170 -3.26 -11.97 -21.55
C PRO A 170 -3.23 -10.48 -21.88
N VAL A 171 -3.83 -9.68 -21.00
CA VAL A 171 -3.94 -8.22 -21.14
C VAL A 171 -2.98 -7.53 -20.14
N GLN A 172 -2.30 -6.47 -20.58
CA GLN A 172 -1.34 -5.70 -19.76
C GLN A 172 -1.87 -4.32 -19.37
N GLY A 173 -2.77 -3.75 -20.17
CA GLY A 173 -3.28 -2.40 -20.00
C GLY A 173 -2.19 -1.32 -20.02
N ILE A 174 -2.44 -0.19 -19.35
CA ILE A 174 -1.47 0.91 -19.26
C ILE A 174 -0.37 0.69 -18.23
N PHE A 175 -0.33 -0.47 -17.58
CA PHE A 175 0.59 -0.77 -16.48
C PHE A 175 1.85 -1.54 -16.94
N GLY A 176 1.93 -1.87 -18.23
CA GLY A 176 3.12 -2.42 -18.88
C GLY A 176 3.34 -3.91 -18.68
N THR A 177 2.76 -4.53 -17.65
CA THR A 177 2.81 -5.97 -17.45
C THR A 177 1.47 -6.50 -16.96
N ARG A 178 1.16 -7.75 -17.29
CA ARG A 178 -0.04 -8.44 -16.82
C ARG A 178 -0.11 -8.54 -15.29
N ASN A 179 1.03 -8.74 -14.62
CA ASN A 179 1.10 -8.82 -13.17
C ASN A 179 0.77 -7.48 -12.51
N ALA A 180 1.26 -6.37 -13.08
CA ALA A 180 0.92 -5.03 -12.59
C ALA A 180 -0.58 -4.72 -12.79
N LEU A 181 -1.16 -5.00 -13.97
CA LEU A 181 -2.61 -4.85 -14.18
C LEU A 181 -3.41 -5.68 -13.18
N GLY A 182 -3.04 -6.94 -13.01
CA GLY A 182 -3.68 -7.86 -12.08
C GLY A 182 -3.64 -7.35 -10.64
N PHE A 183 -2.47 -6.92 -10.16
CA PHE A 183 -2.30 -6.31 -8.85
C PHE A 183 -3.22 -5.09 -8.66
N ILE A 184 -3.19 -4.14 -9.60
CA ILE A 184 -4.04 -2.93 -9.55
C ILE A 184 -5.53 -3.28 -9.60
N ALA A 185 -5.93 -4.26 -10.40
CA ALA A 185 -7.31 -4.71 -10.51
C ALA A 185 -7.83 -5.29 -9.19
N VAL A 186 -7.01 -6.06 -8.44
CA VAL A 186 -7.39 -6.56 -7.11
C VAL A 186 -7.51 -5.42 -6.09
N LEU A 187 -6.57 -4.47 -6.07
CA LEU A 187 -6.67 -3.28 -5.22
C LEU A 187 -7.94 -2.46 -5.53
N ALA A 188 -8.26 -2.32 -6.82
CA ALA A 188 -9.46 -1.64 -7.29
C ALA A 188 -10.72 -2.39 -6.87
N LEU A 189 -10.76 -3.72 -6.98
CA LEU A 189 -11.91 -4.54 -6.57
C LEU A 189 -12.22 -4.38 -5.08
N ILE A 190 -11.20 -4.41 -4.21
CA ILE A 190 -11.35 -4.15 -2.78
C ILE A 190 -11.89 -2.73 -2.56
N THR A 191 -11.32 -1.74 -3.25
CA THR A 191 -11.70 -0.33 -3.10
C THR A 191 -13.14 -0.07 -3.57
N PHE A 192 -13.55 -0.60 -4.71
CA PHE A 192 -14.92 -0.51 -5.24
C PHE A 192 -15.93 -1.24 -4.35
N TYR A 193 -15.56 -2.40 -3.78
CA TYR A 193 -16.42 -3.08 -2.81
C TYR A 193 -16.70 -2.20 -1.59
N ILE A 194 -15.67 -1.55 -1.04
CA ILE A 194 -15.85 -0.63 0.10
C ILE A 194 -16.66 0.61 -0.31
N GLU A 195 -16.43 1.15 -1.50
CA GLU A 195 -17.21 2.26 -2.06
C GLU A 195 -18.70 1.92 -2.19
N TRP A 196 -19.01 0.73 -2.72
CA TRP A 196 -20.37 0.20 -2.81
C TRP A 196 -21.03 0.08 -1.44
N ARG A 197 -20.33 -0.55 -0.49
CA ARG A 197 -20.84 -0.82 0.88
C ARG A 197 -20.98 0.44 1.72
N THR A 198 -20.30 1.53 1.36
CA THR A 198 -20.43 2.84 2.02
C THR A 198 -21.44 3.77 1.33
N VAL A 199 -22.13 3.31 0.28
CA VAL A 199 -23.09 4.09 -0.53
C VAL A 199 -22.49 5.44 -0.94
N SER A 200 -21.21 5.42 -1.28
CA SER A 200 -20.45 6.63 -1.59
C SER A 200 -20.77 7.19 -2.97
N VAL A 201 -21.22 6.33 -3.89
CA VAL A 201 -21.52 6.63 -5.28
C VAL A 201 -22.79 5.87 -5.68
N ARG A 202 -23.44 6.27 -6.78
CA ARG A 202 -24.56 5.55 -7.38
C ARG A 202 -24.19 4.08 -7.60
N THR A 203 -25.07 3.18 -7.17
CA THR A 203 -24.87 1.72 -7.23
C THR A 203 -24.44 1.24 -8.61
N GLY A 204 -25.02 1.80 -9.69
CA GLY A 204 -24.67 1.42 -11.06
C GLY A 204 -23.20 1.70 -11.42
N VAL A 205 -22.65 2.84 -11.00
CA VAL A 205 -21.24 3.18 -11.27
C VAL A 205 -20.32 2.26 -10.49
N SER A 206 -20.62 2.00 -9.21
CA SER A 206 -19.80 1.12 -8.38
C SER A 206 -19.82 -0.32 -8.89
N LEU A 207 -20.99 -0.83 -9.30
CA LEU A 207 -21.13 -2.15 -9.90
C LEU A 207 -20.39 -2.26 -11.23
N PHE A 208 -20.55 -1.29 -12.13
CA PHE A 208 -19.79 -1.22 -13.38
C PHE A 208 -18.28 -1.28 -13.12
N SER A 209 -17.81 -0.54 -12.13
CA SER A 209 -16.39 -0.48 -11.78
C SER A 209 -15.87 -1.81 -11.23
N ALA A 210 -16.66 -2.46 -10.37
CA ALA A 210 -16.33 -3.77 -9.82
C ALA A 210 -16.28 -4.85 -10.91
N VAL A 211 -17.24 -4.82 -11.85
CA VAL A 211 -17.27 -5.72 -13.01
C VAL A 211 -16.07 -5.46 -13.92
N LEU A 212 -15.76 -4.20 -14.22
CA LEU A 212 -14.59 -3.83 -15.01
C LEU A 212 -13.28 -4.32 -14.38
N ALA A 213 -13.10 -4.14 -13.07
CA ALA A 213 -11.93 -4.61 -12.36
C ALA A 213 -11.84 -6.14 -12.35
N ALA A 214 -12.95 -6.84 -12.07
CA ALA A 214 -13.00 -8.30 -12.09
C ALA A 214 -12.72 -8.87 -13.49
N PHE A 215 -13.24 -8.21 -14.53
CA PHE A 215 -13.02 -8.59 -15.93
C PHE A 215 -11.55 -8.43 -16.34
N LEU A 216 -10.93 -7.29 -16.03
CA LEU A 216 -9.50 -7.08 -16.32
C LEU A 216 -8.59 -7.96 -15.46
N ALA A 217 -8.96 -8.25 -14.21
CA ALA A 217 -8.24 -9.21 -13.38
C ALA A 217 -8.24 -10.61 -14.03
N ALA A 218 -9.37 -11.04 -14.57
CA ALA A 218 -9.48 -12.31 -15.29
C ALA A 218 -8.68 -12.29 -16.61
N LEU A 219 -8.81 -11.23 -17.41
CA LEU A 219 -8.09 -11.07 -18.68
C LEU A 219 -6.57 -10.91 -18.52
N SER A 220 -6.08 -10.47 -17.36
CA SER A 220 -4.65 -10.39 -17.12
C SER A 220 -3.96 -11.76 -17.17
N ASP A 221 -4.71 -12.85 -16.95
CA ASP A 221 -4.18 -14.22 -16.88
C ASP A 221 -2.89 -14.32 -16.04
N SER A 222 -2.85 -13.55 -14.94
CA SER A 222 -1.70 -13.50 -14.05
C SER A 222 -1.87 -14.52 -12.91
N PRO A 223 -0.90 -15.42 -12.70
CA PRO A 223 -0.95 -16.38 -11.59
C PRO A 223 -1.06 -15.69 -10.22
N THR A 224 -0.50 -14.48 -10.07
CA THR A 224 -0.53 -13.75 -8.81
C THR A 224 -1.94 -13.29 -8.46
N VAL A 225 -2.79 -12.95 -9.45
CA VAL A 225 -4.17 -12.49 -9.22
C VAL A 225 -5.00 -13.52 -8.47
N LEU A 226 -4.89 -14.79 -8.85
CA LEU A 226 -5.61 -15.87 -8.17
C LEU A 226 -5.15 -16.00 -6.71
N VAL A 227 -3.84 -15.97 -6.47
CA VAL A 227 -3.26 -16.02 -5.12
C VAL A 227 -3.74 -14.82 -4.29
N LEU A 228 -3.73 -13.62 -4.86
CA LEU A 228 -4.19 -12.40 -4.20
C LEU A 228 -5.69 -12.43 -3.90
N ALA A 229 -6.51 -12.93 -4.82
CA ALA A 229 -7.95 -13.10 -4.62
C ALA A 229 -8.24 -14.08 -3.47
N VAL A 230 -7.58 -15.24 -3.46
CA VAL A 230 -7.70 -16.25 -2.39
C VAL A 230 -7.23 -15.68 -1.06
N ALA A 231 -6.06 -15.04 -1.00
CA ALA A 231 -5.54 -14.44 0.22
C ALA A 231 -6.47 -13.34 0.77
N THR A 232 -7.00 -12.49 -0.11
CA THR A 232 -7.97 -11.43 0.26
C THR A 232 -9.29 -12.03 0.75
N ALA A 233 -9.77 -13.12 0.14
CA ALA A 233 -10.96 -13.83 0.58
C ALA A 233 -10.77 -14.48 1.96
N ILE A 234 -9.62 -15.13 2.20
CA ILE A 234 -9.24 -15.70 3.50
C ILE A 234 -9.17 -14.58 4.56
N ALA A 235 -8.51 -13.46 4.25
CA ALA A 235 -8.42 -12.32 5.17
C ALA A 235 -9.81 -11.73 5.48
N THR A 236 -10.70 -11.64 4.48
CA THR A 236 -12.08 -11.19 4.66
C THR A 236 -12.85 -12.15 5.57
N ALA A 237 -12.73 -13.46 5.34
CA ALA A 237 -13.37 -14.49 6.17
C ALA A 237 -12.85 -14.47 7.61
N ALA A 238 -11.53 -14.38 7.80
CA ALA A 238 -10.89 -14.28 9.10
C ALA A 238 -11.32 -13.01 9.84
N LEU A 239 -11.39 -11.87 9.17
CA LEU A 239 -11.89 -10.62 9.76
C LEU A 239 -13.38 -10.73 10.13
N GLY A 240 -14.18 -11.38 9.28
CA GLY A 240 -15.58 -11.69 9.53
C GLY A 240 -15.77 -12.57 10.77
N LEU A 241 -14.95 -13.62 10.92
CA LEU A 241 -14.92 -14.50 12.08
C LEU A 241 -14.65 -13.70 13.36
N VAL A 242 -13.55 -12.93 13.39
CA VAL A 242 -13.17 -12.12 14.57
C VAL A 242 -14.26 -11.10 14.93
N ARG A 243 -14.90 -10.48 13.93
CA ARG A 243 -15.99 -9.51 14.16
C ARG A 243 -17.24 -10.16 14.79
N ARG A 244 -17.51 -11.43 14.48
CA ARG A 244 -18.62 -12.21 15.05
C ARG A 244 -18.30 -12.79 16.42
N THR A 245 -17.03 -12.97 16.76
CA THR A 245 -16.59 -13.51 18.06
C THR A 245 -16.96 -12.57 19.24
N PRO A 246 -17.45 -13.11 20.38
CA PRO A 246 -17.64 -12.36 21.63
C PRO A 246 -16.35 -11.70 22.13
N ARG A 247 -16.46 -10.54 22.79
CA ARG A 247 -15.29 -9.75 23.23
C ARG A 247 -14.29 -10.54 24.09
N SER A 248 -14.76 -11.45 24.93
CA SER A 248 -13.92 -12.30 25.80
C SER A 248 -12.99 -13.23 25.03
N LEU A 249 -13.43 -13.75 23.87
CA LEU A 249 -12.67 -14.73 23.07
C LEU A 249 -11.89 -14.09 21.91
N ARG A 250 -12.08 -12.78 21.64
CA ARG A 250 -11.44 -12.10 20.50
C ARG A 250 -9.91 -12.12 20.59
N GLY A 251 -9.35 -11.90 21.78
CA GLY A 251 -7.90 -11.96 21.99
C GLY A 251 -7.36 -13.34 21.59
N THR A 252 -7.97 -14.40 22.11
CA THR A 252 -7.63 -15.79 21.79
C THR A 252 -7.75 -16.07 20.29
N VAL A 253 -8.87 -15.71 19.65
CA VAL A 253 -9.06 -15.93 18.21
C VAL A 253 -8.02 -15.16 17.39
N GLN A 254 -7.66 -13.94 17.77
CA GLN A 254 -6.61 -13.18 17.08
C GLN A 254 -5.23 -13.82 17.26
N THR A 255 -4.89 -14.29 18.47
CA THR A 255 -3.64 -15.00 18.74
C THR A 255 -3.57 -16.31 17.95
N VAL A 256 -4.66 -17.08 17.91
CA VAL A 256 -4.74 -18.32 17.14
C VAL A 256 -4.60 -18.04 15.64
N LEU A 257 -5.32 -17.04 15.10
CA LEU A 257 -5.17 -16.66 13.69
C LEU A 257 -3.74 -16.23 13.36
N GLY A 258 -3.12 -15.42 14.23
CA GLY A 258 -1.72 -15.03 14.08
C GLY A 258 -0.77 -16.24 14.11
N ALA A 259 -0.96 -17.15 15.06
CA ALA A 259 -0.18 -18.38 15.16
C ALA A 259 -0.37 -19.28 13.93
N THR A 260 -1.59 -19.39 13.40
CA THR A 260 -1.87 -20.13 12.16
C THR A 260 -1.16 -19.53 10.96
N VAL A 261 -1.12 -18.20 10.83
CA VAL A 261 -0.38 -17.53 9.75
C VAL A 261 1.12 -17.80 9.86
N VAL A 262 1.70 -17.69 11.07
CA VAL A 262 3.12 -17.97 11.30
C VAL A 262 3.45 -19.44 11.04
N ALA A 263 2.62 -20.37 11.53
CA ALA A 263 2.77 -21.80 11.27
C ALA A 263 2.65 -22.13 9.78
N GLY A 264 1.68 -21.54 9.09
CA GLY A 264 1.49 -21.70 7.64
C GLY A 264 2.69 -21.18 6.84
N ALA A 265 3.24 -20.02 7.21
CA ALA A 265 4.46 -19.48 6.59
C ALA A 265 5.67 -20.41 6.84
N MET A 266 5.82 -20.94 8.05
CA MET A 266 6.89 -21.87 8.40
C MET A 266 6.77 -23.19 7.63
N VAL A 267 5.56 -23.77 7.55
CA VAL A 267 5.28 -24.97 6.75
C VAL A 267 5.56 -24.71 5.27
N GLY A 268 5.13 -23.57 4.74
CA GLY A 268 5.41 -23.17 3.35
C GLY A 268 6.92 -23.05 3.07
N TYR A 269 7.69 -22.50 4.01
CA TYR A 269 9.15 -22.41 3.90
C TYR A 269 9.84 -23.79 3.93
N LEU A 270 9.40 -24.68 4.82
CA LEU A 270 9.94 -26.04 4.94
C LEU A 270 9.60 -26.89 3.71
N LEU A 271 8.39 -26.72 3.16
CA LEU A 271 7.92 -27.44 1.98
C LEU A 271 8.23 -26.73 0.67
N ARG A 272 9.03 -25.65 0.67
CA ARG A 272 9.27 -24.82 -0.52
C ARG A 272 9.70 -25.66 -1.72
N GLU A 273 10.68 -26.54 -1.58
CA GLU A 273 11.19 -27.36 -2.69
C GLU A 273 10.10 -28.30 -3.26
N ARG A 274 9.22 -28.81 -2.39
CA ARG A 274 8.09 -29.66 -2.80
C ARG A 274 6.98 -28.85 -3.49
N ILE A 275 6.69 -27.65 -3.00
CA ILE A 275 5.74 -26.72 -3.61
C ILE A 275 6.22 -26.35 -5.01
N ILE A 276 7.51 -26.03 -5.15
CA ILE A 276 8.16 -25.67 -6.42
C ILE A 276 8.09 -26.84 -7.41
N ALA A 277 8.45 -28.05 -6.96
CA ALA A 277 8.38 -29.24 -7.79
C ALA A 277 6.94 -29.59 -8.21
N TRP A 278 5.95 -29.32 -7.35
CA TRP A 278 4.54 -29.59 -7.63
C TRP A 278 3.90 -28.57 -8.58
N ILE A 279 4.29 -27.30 -8.49
CA ILE A 279 3.83 -26.22 -9.39
C ILE A 279 4.42 -26.38 -10.80
N GLY A 280 5.49 -27.15 -10.96
CA GLY A 280 6.01 -27.58 -12.25
C GLY A 280 7.31 -26.88 -12.63
N ALA A 281 8.37 -27.68 -12.73
CA ALA A 281 9.64 -27.30 -13.34
C ALA A 281 9.39 -26.98 -14.84
N GLY A 282 9.53 -25.71 -15.22
CA GLY A 282 9.30 -25.21 -16.57
C GLY A 282 8.40 -23.96 -16.68
N THR A 283 7.90 -23.44 -15.55
CA THR A 283 6.99 -22.28 -15.48
C THR A 283 7.71 -20.98 -15.06
N ASP A 284 7.02 -19.84 -15.10
CA ASP A 284 7.47 -18.52 -14.58
C ASP A 284 8.12 -18.61 -13.17
N PHE A 285 7.72 -19.62 -12.38
CA PHE A 285 8.27 -19.89 -11.07
C PHE A 285 9.74 -20.37 -11.09
N SER A 286 10.15 -21.19 -12.05
CA SER A 286 11.54 -21.68 -12.11
C SER A 286 12.54 -20.56 -12.40
N ILE A 287 12.16 -19.59 -13.23
CA ILE A 287 12.95 -18.38 -13.51
C ILE A 287 13.18 -17.59 -12.20
N ARG A 288 12.11 -17.41 -11.41
CA ARG A 288 12.18 -16.72 -10.12
C ARG A 288 13.05 -17.47 -9.11
N ALA A 289 12.93 -18.80 -9.06
CA ALA A 289 13.73 -19.63 -8.16
C ALA A 289 15.23 -19.54 -8.49
N GLU A 290 15.59 -19.59 -9.78
CA GLU A 290 16.97 -19.43 -10.24
C GLU A 290 17.52 -18.03 -9.91
N LEU A 291 16.71 -16.99 -10.16
CA LEU A 291 17.03 -15.62 -9.78
C LEU A 291 17.30 -15.50 -8.28
N TRP A 292 16.45 -16.07 -7.43
CA TRP A 292 16.60 -15.99 -5.97
C TRP A 292 17.81 -16.78 -5.45
N ASP A 293 18.13 -17.93 -6.04
CA ASP A 293 19.34 -18.67 -5.70
C ASP A 293 20.59 -17.85 -6.06
N ARG A 294 20.57 -17.21 -7.23
CA ARG A 294 21.65 -16.31 -7.64
C ARG A 294 21.78 -15.12 -6.70
N ILE A 295 20.68 -14.45 -6.35
CA ILE A 295 20.67 -13.36 -5.37
C ILE A 295 21.22 -13.80 -4.01
N ALA A 296 20.83 -14.99 -3.54
CA ALA A 296 21.29 -15.51 -2.26
C ALA A 296 22.82 -15.62 -2.19
N SER A 297 23.49 -15.89 -3.31
CA SER A 297 24.96 -15.88 -3.37
C SER A 297 25.57 -14.50 -3.09
N PHE A 298 24.95 -13.42 -3.56
CA PHE A 298 25.40 -12.04 -3.31
C PHE A 298 25.00 -11.54 -1.92
N VAL A 299 23.83 -11.96 -1.42
CA VAL A 299 23.41 -11.65 -0.04
C VAL A 299 24.39 -12.27 0.96
N ARG A 300 24.96 -13.45 0.68
CA ARG A 300 25.95 -14.09 1.56
C ARG A 300 27.27 -13.31 1.67
N VAL A 301 27.60 -12.49 0.68
CA VAL A 301 28.84 -11.68 0.69
C VAL A 301 28.68 -10.43 1.57
N GLU A 302 27.55 -9.73 1.45
CA GLU A 302 27.23 -8.53 2.27
C GLU A 302 25.94 -8.73 3.08
N PRO A 303 25.89 -9.69 4.02
CA PRO A 303 24.64 -10.12 4.64
C PRO A 303 24.02 -9.08 5.57
N VAL A 304 24.83 -8.28 6.26
CA VAL A 304 24.35 -7.38 7.31
C VAL A 304 23.76 -6.09 6.71
N ARG A 305 24.52 -5.45 5.81
CA ARG A 305 24.24 -4.11 5.28
C ARG A 305 23.69 -4.10 3.85
N GLY A 306 23.85 -5.19 3.10
CA GLY A 306 23.50 -5.25 1.68
C GLY A 306 24.39 -4.37 0.80
N TRP A 307 23.97 -4.18 -0.45
CA TRP A 307 24.79 -3.53 -1.48
C TRP A 307 24.49 -2.03 -1.70
N GLY A 308 23.48 -1.47 -1.05
CA GLY A 308 23.00 -0.11 -1.28
C GLY A 308 21.57 -0.08 -1.83
N TRP A 309 20.80 0.96 -1.47
CA TRP A 309 19.44 1.15 -1.97
C TRP A 309 19.41 1.88 -3.32
N PHE A 310 19.17 1.16 -4.40
CA PHE A 310 19.00 1.72 -5.74
C PHE A 310 17.52 1.89 -6.12
N GLY A 311 16.62 1.21 -5.41
CA GLY A 311 15.26 1.05 -5.87
C GLY A 311 15.23 0.09 -7.06
N SER A 312 14.94 0.60 -8.26
CA SER A 312 15.02 -0.21 -9.47
C SER A 312 16.48 -0.48 -9.83
N TRP A 313 16.78 -1.73 -10.18
CA TRP A 313 18.15 -2.19 -10.38
C TRP A 313 18.85 -1.46 -11.53
N SER A 314 20.07 -1.00 -11.27
CA SER A 314 20.94 -0.46 -12.31
C SER A 314 21.39 -1.56 -13.25
N ARG A 315 21.55 -1.22 -14.53
CA ARG A 315 22.06 -2.15 -15.56
C ARG A 315 23.58 -2.26 -15.54
N THR A 316 24.26 -1.27 -14.98
CA THR A 316 25.72 -1.14 -15.06
C THR A 316 26.41 -1.47 -13.75
N ASP A 317 25.72 -1.30 -12.63
CA ASP A 317 26.33 -1.38 -11.30
C ASP A 317 26.26 -2.78 -10.70
N PHE A 318 27.32 -3.09 -9.96
CA PHE A 318 27.41 -4.30 -9.15
C PHE A 318 26.47 -4.19 -7.92
N PRO A 319 25.78 -5.26 -7.49
CA PRO A 319 25.80 -6.63 -8.01
C PRO A 319 24.78 -6.91 -9.12
N PHE A 320 23.91 -5.96 -9.45
CA PHE A 320 22.76 -6.18 -10.33
C PHE A 320 23.17 -6.59 -11.75
N ASN A 321 24.22 -5.94 -12.29
CA ASN A 321 24.77 -6.28 -13.60
C ASN A 321 25.30 -7.73 -13.64
N ALA A 322 25.95 -8.20 -12.57
CA ALA A 322 26.53 -9.54 -12.47
C ALA A 322 25.47 -10.63 -12.29
N ILE A 323 24.37 -10.32 -11.59
CA ILE A 323 23.20 -11.20 -11.49
C ILE A 323 22.57 -11.38 -12.87
N ASN A 324 22.27 -10.26 -13.54
CA ASN A 324 21.65 -10.27 -14.87
C ASN A 324 22.54 -10.91 -15.93
N PHE A 325 23.85 -10.68 -15.89
CA PHE A 325 24.81 -11.33 -16.79
C PHE A 325 24.85 -12.85 -16.59
N ALA A 326 24.80 -13.33 -15.33
CA ALA A 326 24.82 -14.76 -15.04
C ALA A 326 23.56 -15.49 -15.50
N LEU A 327 22.40 -14.81 -15.47
CA LEU A 327 21.11 -15.36 -15.88
C LEU A 327 20.81 -15.15 -17.38
N GLY A 328 21.58 -14.30 -18.06
CA GLY A 328 21.32 -13.94 -19.45
C GLY A 328 20.04 -13.10 -19.65
N ASP A 329 19.55 -12.44 -18.60
CA ASP A 329 18.30 -11.68 -18.60
C ASP A 329 18.51 -10.21 -18.14
N ARG A 330 17.44 -9.42 -18.06
CA ARG A 330 17.43 -8.00 -17.72
C ARG A 330 16.38 -7.68 -16.68
N HIS A 331 16.54 -8.23 -15.48
CA HIS A 331 15.67 -7.91 -14.36
C HIS A 331 15.94 -6.51 -13.79
N ALA A 332 14.86 -5.80 -13.48
CA ALA A 332 14.88 -4.49 -12.85
C ALA A 332 14.59 -4.55 -11.33
N SER A 333 14.35 -5.75 -10.80
CA SER A 333 14.05 -6.05 -9.40
C SER A 333 14.29 -7.52 -9.09
N ALA A 334 14.19 -7.93 -7.82
CA ALA A 334 14.25 -9.33 -7.40
C ALA A 334 12.97 -10.14 -7.69
N LEU A 335 11.92 -9.50 -8.23
CA LEU A 335 10.57 -10.07 -8.39
C LEU A 335 10.03 -10.67 -7.07
N ASN A 336 10.45 -10.09 -5.95
CA ASN A 336 10.06 -10.41 -4.57
C ASN A 336 10.64 -9.32 -3.67
N ALA A 337 9.78 -8.51 -3.06
CA ALA A 337 10.19 -7.37 -2.26
C ALA A 337 11.10 -7.74 -1.07
N TYR A 338 10.88 -8.88 -0.43
CA TYR A 338 11.69 -9.29 0.72
C TYR A 338 13.10 -9.68 0.32
N VAL A 339 13.23 -10.42 -0.79
CA VAL A 339 14.53 -10.79 -1.37
C VAL A 339 15.25 -9.55 -1.89
N ASP A 340 14.52 -8.60 -2.49
CA ASP A 340 15.08 -7.34 -2.98
C ASP A 340 15.64 -6.48 -1.84
N VAL A 341 14.88 -6.32 -0.75
CA VAL A 341 15.35 -5.60 0.44
C VAL A 341 16.55 -6.31 1.06
N ALA A 342 16.56 -7.65 1.11
CA ALA A 342 17.71 -8.39 1.62
C ALA A 342 18.97 -8.18 0.77
N LEU A 343 18.84 -8.11 -0.56
CA LEU A 343 19.95 -7.80 -1.47
C LEU A 343 20.45 -6.37 -1.27
N GLN A 344 19.54 -5.39 -1.29
CA GLN A 344 19.92 -3.97 -1.28
C GLN A 344 20.33 -3.48 0.12
N LEU A 345 19.65 -3.91 1.17
CA LEU A 345 19.79 -3.37 2.54
C LEU A 345 20.19 -4.41 3.60
N GLY A 346 20.43 -5.65 3.19
CA GLY A 346 20.85 -6.73 4.07
C GLY A 346 19.75 -7.21 5.02
N TRP A 347 20.13 -8.11 5.93
CA TRP A 347 19.23 -8.62 6.97
C TRP A 347 18.71 -7.52 7.90
N ILE A 348 19.50 -6.47 8.16
CA ILE A 348 19.04 -5.33 8.96
C ILE A 348 17.87 -4.63 8.26
N GLY A 349 18.02 -4.29 6.98
CA GLY A 349 16.96 -3.67 6.19
C GLY A 349 15.71 -4.55 6.12
N LEU A 350 15.89 -5.86 5.92
CA LEU A 350 14.79 -6.80 5.87
C LEU A 350 14.03 -6.87 7.20
N LEU A 351 14.72 -6.92 8.34
CA LEU A 351 14.09 -6.92 9.66
C LEU A 351 13.31 -5.63 9.91
N ILE A 352 13.85 -4.48 9.51
CA ILE A 352 13.16 -3.18 9.61
C ILE A 352 11.91 -3.18 8.72
N PHE A 353 12.00 -3.69 7.50
CA PHE A 353 10.89 -3.76 6.56
C PHE A 353 9.78 -4.71 7.05
N ILE A 354 10.14 -5.90 7.53
CA ILE A 354 9.19 -6.86 8.14
C ILE A 354 8.52 -6.23 9.37
N ALA A 355 9.27 -5.55 10.23
CA ALA A 355 8.71 -4.86 11.39
C ALA A 355 7.75 -3.73 10.96
N PHE A 356 8.11 -2.94 9.94
CA PHE A 356 7.26 -1.90 9.37
C PHE A 356 5.93 -2.46 8.86
N CYS A 357 5.99 -3.48 8.00
CA CYS A 357 4.83 -4.15 7.42
C CYS A 357 3.98 -4.88 8.47
N GLY A 358 4.60 -5.63 9.36
CA GLY A 358 3.93 -6.38 10.42
C GLY A 358 3.23 -5.47 11.43
N LEU A 359 3.86 -4.36 11.83
CA LEU A 359 3.23 -3.38 12.72
C LEU A 359 2.10 -2.63 12.03
N ALA A 360 2.23 -2.30 10.74
CA ALA A 360 1.15 -1.72 9.95
C ALA A 360 -0.06 -2.65 9.87
N LEU A 361 0.16 -3.91 9.48
CA LEU A 361 -0.89 -4.92 9.37
C LEU A 361 -1.53 -5.22 10.72
N GLY A 362 -0.73 -5.47 11.75
CA GLY A 362 -1.23 -5.75 13.10
C GLY A 362 -2.10 -4.63 13.65
N ARG A 363 -1.67 -3.36 13.51
CA ARG A 363 -2.47 -2.20 13.92
C ARG A 363 -3.77 -2.10 13.11
N ALA A 364 -3.68 -2.18 11.77
CA ALA A 364 -4.85 -2.11 10.89
C ALA A 364 -5.87 -3.21 11.21
N TRP A 365 -5.39 -4.44 11.43
CA TRP A 365 -6.21 -5.61 11.76
C TRP A 365 -6.95 -5.43 13.09
N LEU A 366 -6.23 -4.99 14.13
CA LEU A 366 -6.83 -4.74 15.45
C LEU A 366 -7.87 -3.61 15.38
N VAL A 367 -7.65 -2.56 14.59
CA VAL A 367 -8.64 -1.49 14.37
C VAL A 367 -9.89 -2.03 13.68
N ALA A 368 -9.70 -2.79 12.60
CA ALA A 368 -10.77 -3.32 11.78
C ALA A 368 -11.63 -4.36 12.51
N SER A 369 -11.02 -5.12 13.41
CA SER A 369 -11.71 -6.12 14.23
C SER A 369 -12.57 -5.50 15.35
N GLU A 370 -12.13 -4.38 15.91
CA GLU A 370 -12.85 -3.65 16.97
C GLU A 370 -14.03 -2.84 16.39
N ARG A 371 -13.82 -2.18 15.25
CA ARG A 371 -14.82 -1.29 14.63
C ARG A 371 -15.69 -2.06 13.63
N ARG A 372 -17.02 -1.92 13.77
CA ARG A 372 -18.01 -2.58 12.91
C ARG A 372 -18.13 -1.97 11.51
N SER A 373 -17.75 -0.69 11.33
CA SER A 373 -17.85 -0.05 10.02
C SER A 373 -16.96 -0.75 8.99
N ILE A 374 -17.54 -1.02 7.82
CA ILE A 374 -16.88 -1.71 6.71
C ILE A 374 -15.66 -0.95 6.21
N LEU A 375 -15.65 0.38 6.32
CA LEU A 375 -14.54 1.24 5.92
C LEU A 375 -13.22 0.85 6.59
N TYR A 376 -13.25 0.41 7.85
CA TYR A 376 -12.04 -0.01 8.56
C TYR A 376 -11.48 -1.35 8.06
N ALA A 377 -12.24 -2.14 7.29
CA ALA A 377 -11.74 -3.35 6.65
C ALA A 377 -10.85 -3.04 5.43
N TRP A 378 -10.98 -1.86 4.82
CA TRP A 378 -10.20 -1.48 3.64
C TRP A 378 -8.68 -1.57 3.88
N THR A 379 -8.19 -0.90 4.94
CA THR A 379 -6.74 -0.84 5.23
C THR A 379 -6.08 -2.22 5.42
N PRO A 380 -6.57 -3.12 6.30
CA PRO A 380 -5.95 -4.43 6.45
C PRO A 380 -6.09 -5.32 5.21
N LEU A 381 -7.20 -5.23 4.46
CA LEU A 381 -7.35 -6.02 3.23
C LEU A 381 -6.35 -5.60 2.17
N ILE A 382 -6.19 -4.29 1.95
CA ILE A 382 -5.17 -3.75 1.05
C ILE A 382 -3.77 -4.14 1.51
N LEU A 383 -3.46 -4.04 2.81
CA LEU A 383 -2.16 -4.48 3.34
C LEU A 383 -1.91 -5.98 3.11
N VAL A 384 -2.91 -6.85 3.33
CA VAL A 384 -2.74 -8.28 3.02
C VAL A 384 -2.46 -8.48 1.54
N THR A 385 -3.21 -7.83 0.64
CA THR A 385 -2.98 -7.92 -0.80
C THR A 385 -1.56 -7.49 -1.16
N VAL A 386 -1.11 -6.32 -0.69
CA VAL A 386 0.24 -5.78 -0.95
C VAL A 386 1.33 -6.69 -0.38
N LEU A 387 1.15 -7.26 0.81
CA LEU A 387 2.16 -8.09 1.47
C LEU A 387 2.24 -9.51 0.91
N VAL A 388 1.14 -10.03 0.35
CA VAL A 388 1.15 -11.30 -0.39
C VAL A 388 1.74 -11.08 -1.77
N ASP A 389 1.39 -9.98 -2.44
CA ASP A 389 2.01 -9.57 -3.71
C ASP A 389 3.52 -9.40 -3.57
N ALA A 390 3.99 -8.86 -2.43
CA ALA A 390 5.41 -8.73 -2.08
C ALA A 390 6.23 -10.03 -2.18
N LEU A 391 5.59 -11.20 -2.10
CA LEU A 391 6.26 -12.50 -2.24
C LEU A 391 6.53 -12.87 -3.71
N PHE A 392 5.82 -12.24 -4.63
CA PHE A 392 5.87 -12.51 -6.07
C PHE A 392 6.27 -11.27 -6.86
N GLU A 393 6.27 -10.07 -6.30
CA GLU A 393 6.65 -8.86 -7.01
C GLU A 393 7.34 -7.89 -6.05
N SER A 394 8.22 -7.06 -6.61
CA SER A 394 8.85 -5.95 -5.89
C SER A 394 8.00 -4.67 -5.93
N PHE A 395 6.74 -4.72 -6.38
CA PHE A 395 5.85 -3.53 -6.42
C PHE A 395 5.74 -2.78 -5.09
N PRO A 396 5.73 -3.44 -3.91
CA PRO A 396 5.68 -2.72 -2.64
C PRO A 396 6.91 -1.87 -2.33
N LEU A 397 7.96 -1.88 -3.16
CA LEU A 397 9.17 -1.08 -3.01
C LEU A 397 9.26 0.10 -3.99
N HIS A 398 8.33 0.17 -4.96
CA HIS A 398 8.35 1.15 -6.04
C HIS A 398 6.96 1.72 -6.30
N GLY A 399 6.91 2.92 -6.90
CA GLY A 399 5.71 3.49 -7.50
C GLY A 399 4.42 3.33 -6.70
N SER A 400 3.41 2.73 -7.33
CA SER A 400 2.07 2.52 -6.80
C SER A 400 2.00 1.58 -5.60
N GLY A 401 2.75 0.47 -5.61
CA GLY A 401 2.75 -0.49 -4.50
C GLY A 401 3.32 0.12 -3.22
N TRP A 402 4.45 0.83 -3.33
CA TRP A 402 5.03 1.57 -2.19
C TRP A 402 4.11 2.66 -1.68
N PHE A 403 3.49 3.44 -2.57
CA PHE A 403 2.53 4.48 -2.19
C PHE A 403 1.38 3.92 -1.35
N VAL A 404 0.76 2.83 -1.78
CA VAL A 404 -0.37 2.19 -1.07
C VAL A 404 0.10 1.60 0.26
N LEU A 405 1.27 0.96 0.30
CA LEU A 405 1.84 0.42 1.54
C LEU A 405 2.02 1.53 2.59
N VAL A 406 2.67 2.63 2.21
CA VAL A 406 2.90 3.78 3.09
C VAL A 406 1.58 4.41 3.54
N LEU A 407 0.67 4.64 2.60
CA LEU A 407 -0.66 5.21 2.87
C LEU A 407 -1.43 4.37 3.89
N CYS A 408 -1.48 3.05 3.72
CA CYS A 408 -2.15 2.15 4.64
C CYS A 408 -1.44 2.06 6.00
N ALA A 409 -0.10 2.05 6.02
CA ALA A 409 0.66 2.08 7.26
C ALA A 409 0.41 3.35 8.09
N LEU A 410 0.29 4.51 7.44
CA LEU A 410 -0.10 5.77 8.07
C LEU A 410 -1.51 5.71 8.67
N ARG A 411 -2.50 5.21 7.90
CA ARG A 411 -3.87 5.04 8.41
C ARG A 411 -3.92 4.09 9.61
N ALA A 412 -3.13 3.02 9.58
CA ALA A 412 -3.00 2.09 10.69
C ALA A 412 -2.36 2.73 11.93
N ALA A 413 -1.38 3.62 11.75
CA ALA A 413 -0.72 4.34 12.84
C ALA A 413 -1.60 5.43 13.47
N GLN A 414 -2.38 6.16 12.66
CA GLN A 414 -3.27 7.24 13.12
C GLN A 414 -4.47 6.72 13.93
N SER A 415 -4.94 5.51 13.64
CA SER A 415 -6.18 4.98 14.21
C SER A 415 -6.08 4.48 15.66
N LYS A 416 -4.86 4.39 16.23
CA LYS A 416 -4.62 4.05 17.65
C LYS A 416 -3.34 4.71 18.16
N SER A 417 -3.46 5.83 18.87
CA SER A 417 -2.40 6.20 19.82
C SER A 417 -2.38 5.11 20.91
N TRP A 418 -1.41 4.20 20.85
CA TRP A 418 -1.11 3.21 21.90
C TRP A 418 -1.07 3.83 23.31
N ARG A 419 -0.78 5.14 23.40
CA ARG A 419 -0.75 5.92 24.64
C ARG A 419 -2.15 6.23 25.21
N GLU A 420 -3.21 6.26 24.39
CA GLU A 420 -4.57 6.44 24.88
C GLU A 420 -5.04 5.20 25.65
N ARG A 421 -4.68 4.00 25.20
CA ARG A 421 -4.94 2.75 25.95
C ARG A 421 -4.16 2.69 27.27
N ILE A 422 -2.89 3.09 27.28
CA ILE A 422 -2.10 3.12 28.53
C ILE A 422 -2.69 4.15 29.52
N ARG A 423 -3.19 5.29 29.04
CA ARG A 423 -3.88 6.28 29.88
C ARG A 423 -5.25 5.82 30.37
N GLU A 424 -5.96 4.99 29.61
CA GLU A 424 -7.21 4.36 30.06
C GLU A 424 -6.95 3.25 31.10
N VAL A 425 -5.90 2.45 30.92
CA VAL A 425 -5.49 1.40 31.88
C VAL A 425 -4.89 2.01 33.17
N GLY A 426 -4.28 3.20 33.08
CA GLY A 426 -3.69 3.92 34.22
C GLY A 426 -4.64 4.81 35.00
N ARG A 427 -5.94 4.89 34.66
CA ARG A 427 -6.92 5.60 35.49
C ARG A 427 -7.37 4.68 36.63
N PRO A 428 -7.12 5.01 37.91
CA PRO A 428 -7.78 4.31 39.00
C PRO A 428 -9.29 4.48 38.83
N ALA A 429 -10.04 3.38 38.96
CA ALA A 429 -11.50 3.44 39.01
C ALA A 429 -11.88 4.42 40.13
N ALA A 430 -12.63 5.47 39.78
CA ALA A 430 -13.18 6.37 40.79
C ALA A 430 -14.02 5.52 41.75
N PRO A 431 -13.84 5.63 43.08
CA PRO A 431 -14.64 4.87 44.02
C PRO A 431 -16.11 5.24 43.83
N ALA A 432 -16.95 4.22 43.65
CA ALA A 432 -18.39 4.36 43.65
C ALA A 432 -18.78 4.98 45.01
N ALA A 433 -19.18 6.25 45.00
CA ALA A 433 -19.77 6.88 46.16
C ALA A 433 -21.14 6.21 46.41
N GLY A 434 -21.14 5.20 47.26
CA GLY A 434 -22.33 4.57 47.79
C GLY A 434 -22.74 5.20 49.12
N GLY A 435 -24.02 5.59 49.19
CA GLY A 435 -24.84 5.60 50.41
C GLY A 435 -25.13 6.97 51.05
N PRO A 436 -26.19 7.08 51.89
CA PRO A 436 -27.05 6.00 52.38
C PRO A 436 -28.56 6.18 52.11
N ASP A 437 -29.27 5.08 52.38
CA ASP A 437 -30.72 4.94 52.50
C ASP A 437 -31.39 6.07 53.30
N ASP A 438 -32.56 6.51 52.82
CA ASP A 438 -33.58 7.14 53.66
C ASP A 438 -34.90 6.40 53.46
N THR A 439 -35.22 5.53 54.42
CA THR A 439 -36.53 4.89 54.55
C THR A 439 -37.21 5.41 55.82
N ALA A 440 -38.19 6.30 55.66
CA ALA A 440 -39.17 6.59 56.70
C ALA A 440 -40.46 7.18 56.10
N THR A 441 -41.50 6.33 56.02
CA THR A 441 -42.89 6.57 56.44
C THR A 441 -43.53 7.96 56.25
N GLY A 442 -44.66 8.03 55.52
CA GLY A 442 -45.62 9.14 55.66
C GLY A 442 -46.67 9.26 54.56
N THR A 443 -47.83 8.68 54.82
CA THR A 443 -49.18 8.87 54.25
C THR A 443 -49.59 10.23 53.66
N HIS A 444 -50.64 10.17 52.82
CA HIS A 444 -51.48 11.23 52.18
C HIS A 444 -50.97 11.74 50.82
N GLY A 445 -51.77 11.95 49.78
CA GLY A 445 -53.22 11.95 49.60
C GLY A 445 -53.52 12.37 48.14
N ILE A 446 -54.76 12.15 47.73
CA ILE A 446 -55.35 12.32 46.39
C ILE A 446 -55.42 13.81 45.95
N ALA A 447 -55.52 14.00 44.61
CA ALA A 447 -55.95 15.19 43.84
C ALA A 447 -54.88 16.27 43.59
N ARG A 448 -54.67 16.80 42.37
CA ARG A 448 -55.55 17.04 41.21
C ARG A 448 -54.79 16.87 39.89
#